data_AF-A0AAW9SBA6-F1
#
_entry.id   AF-A0AAW9SBA6-F1
#
_cell.length_a   1.000
_cell.length_b   1.000
_cell.length_c   1.000
_cell.angle_alpha   90.00
_cell.angle_beta   90.00
_cell.angle_gamma   90.00
#
_symmetry.space_group_name_H-M   'P 1'
#
loop_
_entity.id
_entity.type
_entity.pdbx_description
1 polymer ?
#
loop_
_entity_poly.entity_id
_entity_poly.type
_entity_poly.pdbx_seq_one_letter_code
_entity_poly.pdbx_strand_id
1 'polypeptide(L)' 'MNPPRITLITKKEVARMYGVSYNTILRYFKAIGIHKRSLLTKKDMQKFMDHYGEPY' A
#
# COMPACT_ATOMS: atom_id res chain seq x y z
N MET A 1 -27.39 -2.92 -2.47
CA MET A 1 -25.95 -3.30 -2.34
C MET A 1 -25.11 -2.25 -3.06
N ASN A 2 -24.32 -1.46 -2.33
CA ASN A 2 -23.36 -0.56 -2.97
C ASN A 2 -22.20 -1.41 -3.53
N PRO A 3 -21.80 -1.24 -4.80
CA PRO A 3 -20.63 -1.94 -5.32
C PRO A 3 -19.40 -1.56 -4.47
N PRO A 4 -18.46 -2.49 -4.20
CA PRO A 4 -17.24 -2.16 -3.49
C PRO A 4 -16.48 -1.12 -4.31
N ARG A 5 -16.59 0.14 -3.85
CA ARG A 5 -15.96 1.32 -4.44
C ARG A 5 -14.47 1.04 -4.49
N ILE A 6 -13.91 1.02 -5.70
CA ILE A 6 -12.48 1.10 -6.05
C ILE A 6 -11.61 1.08 -4.79
N THR A 7 -11.11 -0.10 -4.40
CA THR A 7 -10.44 -0.34 -3.11
C THR A 7 -9.16 0.49 -3.00
N LEU A 8 -9.34 1.74 -2.61
CA LEU A 8 -8.31 2.70 -2.32
C LEU A 8 -7.84 2.46 -0.89
N ILE A 9 -6.55 2.17 -0.73
CA ILE A 9 -5.94 1.80 0.56
C ILE A 9 -4.98 2.90 1.03
N THR A 10 -5.00 3.20 2.32
CA THR A 10 -4.03 4.09 2.94
C THR A 10 -2.74 3.35 3.26
N LYS A 11 -1.61 4.07 3.29
CA LYS A 11 -0.34 3.51 3.77
C LYS A 11 -0.38 3.01 5.22
N LYS A 12 -1.28 3.56 6.05
CA LYS A 12 -1.50 3.07 7.42
C LYS A 12 -2.14 1.69 7.41
N GLU A 13 -3.10 1.44 6.53
CA GLU A 13 -3.69 0.11 6.36
C GLU A 13 -2.65 -0.87 5.82
N VAL A 14 -1.83 -0.47 4.83
CA VAL A 14 -0.71 -1.31 4.37
C VAL A 14 0.22 -1.65 5.53
N ALA A 15 0.56 -0.69 6.38
CA ALA A 15 1.42 -0.94 7.54
C ALA A 15 0.82 -2.01 8.48
N ARG A 16 -0.50 -1.96 8.72
CA ARG A 16 -1.20 -2.97 9.52
C ARG A 16 -1.21 -4.34 8.84
N MET A 17 -1.50 -4.41 7.54
CA MET A 17 -1.52 -5.66 6.78
C MET A 17 -0.15 -6.36 6.79
N TYR A 18 0.93 -5.60 6.67
CA TYR A 18 2.29 -6.16 6.67
C TYR A 18 2.89 -6.30 8.08
N GLY A 19 2.18 -5.90 9.13
CA GLY A 19 2.68 -5.97 10.50
C GLY A 19 3.89 -5.08 10.78
N VAL A 20 4.08 -3.99 10.03
CA VAL A 20 5.23 -3.08 10.17
C VAL A 20 4.81 -1.66 10.56
N SER A 21 5.77 -0.86 11.01
CA SER A 21 5.51 0.54 11.35
C SER A 21 5.11 1.36 10.11
N TYR A 22 4.31 2.40 10.32
CA TYR A 22 3.94 3.35 9.25
C TYR A 22 5.18 4.01 8.60
N ASN A 23 6.20 4.33 9.39
CA ASN A 23 7.44 4.92 8.90
C ASN A 23 8.23 3.93 8.03
N THR A 24 8.21 2.64 8.38
CA THR A 24 8.78 1.57 7.57
C THR A 24 8.10 1.51 6.19
N ILE A 25 6.77 1.51 6.16
CA ILE A 25 6.01 1.57 4.90
C ILE A 25 6.35 2.82 4.08
N LEU A 26 6.42 4.00 4.68
CA LEU A 26 6.80 5.22 3.95
C LEU A 26 8.16 5.09 3.27
N ARG A 27 9.14 4.47 3.94
CA ARG A 27 10.46 4.19 3.36
C ARG A 27 10.37 3.18 2.22
N TYR A 28 9.61 2.11 2.37
CA TYR A 28 9.44 1.10 1.33
C TYR A 28 8.79 1.66 0.06
N PHE A 29 7.69 2.41 0.21
CA PHE A 29 7.05 3.08 -0.92
C PHE A 29 7.99 4.09 -1.60
N LYS A 30 8.77 4.86 -0.83
CA LYS A 30 9.79 5.77 -1.37
C LYS A 30 10.88 5.02 -2.15
N ALA A 31 11.36 3.88 -1.63
CA ALA A 31 12.39 3.08 -2.26
C ALA A 31 11.98 2.52 -3.63
N ILE A 32 10.69 2.20 -3.82
CA ILE A 32 10.14 1.73 -5.10
C ILE A 32 9.53 2.87 -5.96
N GLY A 33 9.76 4.13 -5.58
CA GLY A 33 9.35 5.30 -6.37
C GLY A 33 7.86 5.66 -6.31
N ILE A 34 7.13 5.21 -5.28
CA ILE A 34 5.72 5.59 -5.08
C ILE A 34 5.64 6.77 -4.11
N HIS A 35 5.49 7.98 -4.66
CA HIS A 35 5.48 9.24 -3.91
C HIS A 35 4.08 9.81 -3.62
N LYS A 36 3.02 9.01 -3.79
CA LYS A 36 1.64 9.49 -3.58
C LYS A 36 1.45 9.95 -2.13
N ARG A 37 0.87 11.13 -1.92
CA ARG A 37 0.44 11.58 -0.59
C ARG A 37 -0.94 11.03 -0.21
N SER A 38 -1.76 10.73 -1.21
CA SER A 38 -3.13 10.24 -1.08
C SER A 38 -3.21 8.71 -1.02
N LEU A 39 -4.43 8.19 -1.22
CA LEU A 39 -4.76 6.76 -1.26
C LEU A 39 -4.02 6.04 -2.40
N LEU A 40 -3.73 4.77 -2.14
CA LEU A 40 -3.08 3.85 -3.06
C LEU A 40 -4.13 3.18 -3.95
N THR A 41 -3.83 3.14 -5.24
CA THR A 41 -4.64 2.41 -6.22
C THR A 41 -4.23 0.93 -6.24
N LYS A 42 -5.04 0.10 -6.89
CA LYS A 42 -4.70 -1.31 -7.13
C LYS A 42 -3.33 -1.47 -7.81
N LYS A 43 -2.99 -0.59 -8.75
CA LYS A 43 -1.68 -0.61 -9.45
C LYS A 43 -0.52 -0.31 -8.50
N ASP A 44 -0.70 0.62 -7.56
CA ASP A 44 0.34 0.94 -6.57
C ASP A 44 0.56 -0.23 -5.61
N MET A 45 -0.52 -0.91 -5.20
CA MET A 45 -0.45 -2.10 -4.37
C MET A 45 0.19 -3.27 -5.10
N GLN A 46 -0.18 -3.52 -6.36
CA GLN A 46 0.44 -4.56 -7.17
C GLN A 46 1.96 -4.34 -7.27
N LYS A 47 2.41 -3.13 -7.61
CA LYS A 47 3.83 -2.80 -7.65
C LYS A 47 4.52 -3.04 -6.31
N PHE A 48 3.84 -2.77 -5.20
CA PHE A 48 4.37 -3.01 -3.87
C PHE A 48 4.51 -4.52 -3.60
N MET A 49 3.49 -5.31 -3.92
CA MET A 49 3.48 -6.78 -3.78
C MET A 49 4.52 -7.45 -4.69
N ASP A 50 4.72 -6.94 -5.92
CA ASP A 50 5.75 -7.44 -6.84
C ASP A 50 7.17 -7.30 -6.26
N HIS A 51 7.40 -6.30 -5.40
CA HIS A 51 8.70 -6.04 -4.78
C HIS A 51 8.87 -6.67 -3.39
N TYR A 52 7.82 -6.71 -2.57
CA TYR A 52 7.89 -7.10 -1.15
C TYR A 52 7.10 -8.38 -0.82
N GLY A 53 6.39 -8.95 -1.78
CA GLY A 53 5.49 -10.10 -1.60
C GLY A 53 4.09 -9.70 -1.13
N GLU A 54 3.18 -10.66 -1.14
CA GLU A 54 1.85 -10.52 -0.55
C GLU A 54 1.93 -10.46 0.99
N PRO A 55 1.08 -9.68 1.67
CA PRO A 55 1.01 -9.70 3.12
C PRO A 55 0.47 -11.05 3.62
N TYR A 56 0.97 -11.50 4.79
CA TYR A 56 0.59 -12.76 5.43
C TYR A 56 -0.75 -12.67 6.19
#